data_AF-A0A4Q7FYZ3-F1
#
_entry.id   AF-A0A4Q7FYZ3-F1
#
_cell.length_a   1.000
_cell.length_b   1.000
_cell.length_c   1.000
_cell.angle_alpha   90.00
_cell.angle_beta   90.00
_cell.angle_gamma   90.00
#
_symmetry.space_group_name_H-M   'P 1'
#
loop_
_entity.id
_entity.type
_entity.pdbx_description
1 polymer ?
#
loop_
_entity_poly.entity_id
_entity_poly.type
_entity_poly.pdbx_seq_one_letter_code
_entity_poly.pdbx_strand_id
1 'polypeptide(L)'
;MRLVTSLRLRGLALLGAAAFCITLPGSVTTLGNSARAGASLEERKTPMRFSWVACEPNCRGWVSAVGIITADSPRDFDEFARGRQLGGATIVLDSSGGSVNDAITLGRRFRGLGALTTVGTTVINQTSKGQRAGVRPEAYCESMCVFLLLSGTTRYVPESAHVRVHQIWMGDRADDARAANYTAQDMMIVERDIGRLAKYTFDMGGAGDLLSLALSVPPWEELHELSRDELRLTNLVTTEEVADVLPPQDNAATVPVADAKTKPNQDRFATSAAEGETTAQPAKSISTKTAEALVPTGGSATPPPAQPGK
;
A
#
# COMPACT_ATOMS: atom_id res chain seq x y z
N MET A 1 -56.13 -39.85 -3.44
CA MET A 1 -56.30 -39.14 -4.73
C MET A 1 -55.08 -39.44 -5.58
N ARG A 2 -55.23 -40.26 -6.63
CA ARG A 2 -54.14 -40.66 -7.55
C ARG A 2 -54.23 -39.77 -8.79
N LEU A 3 -53.17 -39.04 -9.11
CA LEU A 3 -52.99 -38.40 -10.41
C LEU A 3 -51.84 -39.11 -11.13
N VAL A 4 -52.19 -39.86 -12.17
CA VAL A 4 -51.28 -40.23 -13.26
C VAL A 4 -52.08 -40.04 -14.53
N THR A 5 -51.66 -39.13 -15.39
CA THR A 5 -52.09 -39.13 -16.78
C THR A 5 -50.94 -38.60 -17.63
N SER A 6 -50.36 -39.50 -18.41
CA SER A 6 -49.49 -39.19 -19.53
C SER A 6 -50.34 -38.78 -20.73
N LEU A 7 -49.82 -37.93 -21.62
CA LEU A 7 -50.16 -37.99 -23.04
C LEU A 7 -49.03 -37.37 -23.89
N ARG A 8 -48.48 -38.17 -24.81
CA ARG A 8 -47.60 -37.79 -25.93
C ARG A 8 -48.44 -37.50 -27.17
N LEU A 9 -47.97 -36.60 -28.06
CA LEU A 9 -47.97 -36.65 -29.55
C LEU A 9 -47.50 -35.26 -30.07
N ARG A 10 -46.35 -35.06 -30.74
CA ARG A 10 -45.87 -35.36 -32.12
C ARG A 10 -46.37 -34.41 -33.24
N GLY A 11 -45.39 -33.83 -33.98
CA GLY A 11 -45.44 -33.37 -35.39
C GLY A 11 -45.66 -31.86 -35.58
N LEU A 12 -45.08 -31.12 -36.54
CA LEU A 12 -44.20 -31.44 -37.67
C LEU A 12 -43.63 -30.10 -38.25
N ALA A 13 -42.36 -30.13 -38.68
CA ALA A 13 -41.62 -29.37 -39.71
C ALA A 13 -41.99 -27.92 -40.15
N LEU A 14 -40.95 -27.10 -40.34
CA LEU A 14 -40.73 -26.32 -41.57
C LEU A 14 -39.25 -25.93 -41.75
N LEU A 15 -38.78 -26.06 -42.99
CA LEU A 15 -37.42 -25.87 -43.49
C LEU A 15 -37.04 -24.40 -43.64
N GLY A 16 -35.74 -24.09 -43.51
CA GLY A 16 -35.15 -22.84 -43.97
C GLY A 16 -33.65 -23.01 -44.19
N ALA A 17 -33.25 -23.24 -45.44
CA ALA A 17 -31.85 -23.24 -45.86
C ALA A 17 -31.36 -21.78 -46.02
N ALA A 18 -30.34 -21.40 -45.27
CA ALA A 18 -29.59 -20.17 -45.50
C ALA A 18 -28.09 -20.49 -45.46
N ALA A 19 -27.47 -20.47 -46.64
CA ALA A 19 -26.04 -20.45 -46.80
C ALA A 19 -25.52 -19.06 -46.35
N PHE A 20 -24.62 -19.04 -45.37
CA PHE A 20 -23.87 -17.83 -45.01
C PHE A 20 -22.38 -18.17 -44.92
N CYS A 21 -21.60 -17.44 -45.71
CA CYS A 21 -20.15 -17.53 -45.80
C CYS A 21 -19.49 -17.36 -44.42
N ILE A 22 -18.66 -18.32 -44.04
CA ILE A 22 -17.79 -18.21 -42.86
C ILE A 22 -16.62 -17.30 -43.23
N THR A 23 -16.74 -16.00 -42.91
CA THR A 23 -15.58 -15.12 -42.76
C THR A 23 -15.01 -15.36 -41.37
N LEU A 24 -13.80 -15.93 -41.29
CA LEU A 24 -13.03 -16.08 -40.06
C LEU A 24 -12.78 -14.69 -39.43
N PRO A 25 -13.24 -14.41 -38.20
CA PRO A 25 -12.68 -13.33 -37.42
C PRO A 25 -11.34 -13.82 -36.86
N GLY A 26 -10.25 -13.14 -37.26
CA GLY A 26 -8.97 -13.24 -36.58
C GLY A 26 -9.13 -12.71 -35.16
N SER A 27 -9.28 -13.62 -34.19
CA SER A 27 -9.27 -13.28 -32.78
C SER A 27 -7.87 -12.83 -32.39
N VAL A 28 -7.67 -11.52 -32.24
CA VAL A 28 -6.51 -10.97 -31.53
C VAL A 28 -6.67 -11.35 -30.05
N THR A 29 -5.92 -12.35 -29.61
CA THR A 29 -5.92 -12.80 -28.21
C THR A 29 -5.16 -11.82 -27.33
N THR A 30 -5.85 -10.84 -26.76
CA THR A 30 -5.33 -10.03 -25.63
C THR A 30 -5.43 -10.79 -24.30
N LEU A 31 -5.11 -12.09 -24.28
CA LEU A 31 -5.40 -12.99 -23.15
C LEU A 31 -4.29 -13.05 -22.07
N GLY A 32 -3.22 -12.26 -22.20
CA GLY A 32 -2.05 -12.36 -21.33
C GLY A 32 -2.15 -11.64 -19.99
N ASN A 33 -2.82 -10.48 -19.95
CA ASN A 33 -2.79 -9.61 -18.75
C ASN A 33 -3.88 -9.94 -17.73
N SER A 34 -5.10 -10.25 -18.18
CA SER A 34 -6.24 -10.48 -17.27
C SER A 34 -6.09 -11.77 -16.46
N ALA A 35 -5.55 -12.84 -17.05
CA ALA A 35 -5.35 -14.11 -16.34
C ALA A 35 -4.30 -13.99 -15.23
N ARG A 36 -3.23 -13.21 -15.45
CA ARG A 36 -2.17 -13.00 -14.46
C ARG A 36 -2.59 -12.05 -13.33
N ALA A 37 -3.41 -11.04 -13.63
CA ALA A 37 -4.02 -10.19 -12.62
C ALA A 37 -5.06 -10.95 -11.77
N GLY A 38 -5.83 -11.85 -12.39
CA GLY A 38 -6.74 -12.73 -11.65
C GLY A 38 -5.99 -13.69 -10.72
N ALA A 39 -4.87 -14.26 -11.15
CA ALA A 39 -4.06 -15.15 -10.33
C ALA A 39 -3.44 -14.45 -9.10
N SER A 40 -2.95 -13.21 -9.24
CA SER A 40 -2.42 -12.46 -8.09
C SER A 40 -3.52 -12.05 -7.09
N LEU A 41 -4.72 -11.70 -7.59
CA LEU A 41 -5.87 -11.39 -6.74
C LEU A 41 -6.34 -12.59 -5.89
N GLU A 42 -6.17 -13.80 -6.40
CA GLU A 42 -6.49 -15.01 -5.65
C GLU A 42 -5.36 -15.41 -4.69
N GLU A 43 -4.09 -15.18 -5.04
CA GLU A 43 -2.96 -15.46 -4.14
C GLU A 43 -3.01 -14.61 -2.86
N ARG A 44 -3.41 -13.33 -2.95
CA ARG A 44 -3.53 -12.45 -1.77
C ARG A 44 -4.63 -12.85 -0.78
N LYS A 45 -5.48 -13.83 -1.12
CA LYS A 45 -6.52 -14.42 -0.25
C LYS A 45 -6.07 -15.72 0.41
N THR A 46 -4.90 -16.24 0.06
CA THR A 46 -4.29 -17.41 0.71
C THR A 46 -3.44 -16.99 1.91
N PRO A 47 -3.07 -17.89 2.85
CA PRO A 47 -2.18 -17.54 3.96
C PRO A 47 -0.87 -16.91 3.47
N MET A 48 -0.40 -15.90 4.19
CA MET A 48 0.75 -15.10 3.77
C MET A 48 2.00 -15.95 3.54
N ARG A 49 2.60 -15.79 2.36
CA ARG A 49 3.85 -16.45 1.96
C ARG A 49 4.96 -15.43 1.75
N PHE A 50 6.17 -15.85 2.13
CA PHE A 50 7.39 -15.07 1.95
C PHE A 50 8.26 -15.70 0.87
N SER A 51 8.84 -14.88 -0.01
CA SER A 51 9.78 -15.34 -1.02
C SER A 51 10.89 -14.32 -1.21
N TRP A 52 12.13 -14.81 -1.31
CA TRP A 52 13.27 -13.97 -1.64
C TRP A 52 13.36 -13.80 -3.15
N VAL A 53 13.45 -12.56 -3.59
CA VAL A 53 13.55 -12.22 -5.01
C VAL A 53 14.90 -11.58 -5.24
N ALA A 54 15.78 -12.31 -5.92
CA ALA A 54 17.09 -11.80 -6.28
C ALA A 54 16.94 -10.75 -7.39
N CYS A 55 17.58 -9.60 -7.17
CA CYS A 55 17.79 -8.60 -8.19
C CYS A 55 19.21 -8.79 -8.73
N GLU A 56 19.33 -9.27 -9.97
CA GLU A 56 20.62 -9.48 -10.63
C GLU A 56 20.92 -8.39 -11.67
N PRO A 57 22.18 -7.95 -11.83
CA PRO A 57 23.31 -8.14 -10.93
C PRO A 57 23.34 -7.07 -9.81
N ASN A 58 23.71 -7.47 -8.59
CA ASN A 58 24.14 -6.60 -7.47
C ASN A 58 23.15 -5.53 -6.95
N CYS A 59 21.85 -5.68 -7.14
CA CYS A 59 20.92 -4.60 -6.81
C CYS A 59 20.26 -4.72 -5.41
N ARG A 60 20.68 -5.68 -4.56
CA ARG A 60 20.02 -6.06 -3.29
C ARG A 60 18.58 -6.52 -3.57
N GLY A 61 18.32 -7.81 -3.34
CA GLY A 61 16.99 -8.38 -3.56
C GLY A 61 15.94 -7.84 -2.61
N TRP A 62 14.70 -8.29 -2.77
CA TRP A 62 13.59 -7.95 -1.89
C TRP A 62 12.87 -9.21 -1.40
N VAL A 63 12.06 -9.03 -0.36
CA VAL A 63 11.14 -10.03 0.15
C VAL A 63 9.77 -9.74 -0.45
N SER A 64 9.21 -10.68 -1.19
CA SER A 64 7.78 -10.66 -1.56
C SER A 64 6.99 -11.23 -0.38
N ALA A 65 6.00 -10.49 0.12
CA ALA A 65 5.10 -10.89 1.19
C ALA A 65 3.65 -10.78 0.70
N VAL A 66 3.06 -11.92 0.32
CA VAL A 66 1.77 -11.98 -0.38
C VAL A 66 0.81 -12.87 0.39
N GLY A 67 -0.43 -12.43 0.61
CA GLY A 67 -1.49 -13.23 1.27
C GLY A 67 -2.06 -12.61 2.54
N ILE A 68 -3.00 -13.33 3.16
CA ILE A 68 -3.67 -12.97 4.42
C ILE A 68 -2.73 -13.23 5.61
N ILE A 69 -2.68 -12.29 6.52
CA ILE A 69 -1.92 -12.38 7.77
C ILE A 69 -2.67 -13.32 8.72
N THR A 70 -2.08 -14.46 9.03
CA THR A 70 -2.62 -15.49 9.93
C THR A 70 -1.78 -15.62 11.20
N ALA A 71 -2.24 -16.46 12.13
CA ALA A 71 -1.50 -16.83 13.34
C ALA A 71 -0.12 -17.48 13.03
N ASP A 72 0.03 -18.08 11.85
CA ASP A 72 1.27 -18.74 11.43
C ASP A 72 2.26 -17.75 10.78
N SER A 73 1.78 -16.62 10.24
CA SER A 73 2.62 -15.70 9.45
C SER A 73 3.89 -15.21 10.17
N PRO A 74 3.86 -14.87 11.49
CA PRO A 74 5.10 -14.54 12.20
C PRO A 74 6.11 -15.68 12.25
N ARG A 75 5.66 -16.92 12.51
CA ARG A 75 6.54 -18.10 12.55
C ARG A 75 7.10 -18.39 11.15
N ASP A 76 6.25 -18.34 10.14
CA ASP A 76 6.63 -18.62 8.75
C ASP A 76 7.64 -17.58 8.24
N PHE A 77 7.52 -16.31 8.68
CA PHE A 77 8.55 -15.30 8.43
C PHE A 77 9.87 -15.60 9.15
N ASP A 78 9.82 -15.93 10.44
CA ASP A 78 11.01 -16.29 11.23
C ASP A 78 11.75 -17.50 10.60
N GLU A 79 11.00 -18.47 10.08
CA GLU A 79 11.54 -19.61 9.33
C GLU A 79 12.16 -19.20 8.00
N PHE A 80 11.46 -18.36 7.23
CA PHE A 80 11.96 -17.81 5.97
C PHE A 80 13.25 -17.01 6.16
N ALA A 81 13.32 -16.19 7.21
CA ALA A 81 14.44 -15.30 7.52
C ALA A 81 15.67 -16.05 8.07
N ARG A 82 15.49 -17.28 8.57
CA ARG A 82 16.57 -18.07 9.17
C ARG A 82 17.74 -18.25 8.20
N GLY A 83 18.93 -17.80 8.62
CA GLY A 83 20.15 -17.90 7.83
C GLY A 83 20.25 -16.91 6.67
N ARG A 84 19.35 -15.91 6.58
CA ARG A 84 19.36 -14.86 5.55
C ARG A 84 19.76 -13.51 6.15
N GLN A 85 20.54 -12.74 5.41
CA GLN A 85 20.87 -11.36 5.77
C GLN A 85 19.78 -10.41 5.23
N LEU A 86 18.70 -10.22 6.00
CA LEU A 86 17.56 -9.38 5.61
C LEU A 86 17.59 -7.96 6.19
N GLY A 87 18.69 -7.57 6.86
CA GLY A 87 18.83 -6.22 7.42
C GLY A 87 18.73 -5.15 6.32
N GLY A 88 17.80 -4.21 6.49
CA GLY A 88 17.53 -3.16 5.50
C GLY A 88 16.91 -3.65 4.19
N ALA A 89 16.43 -4.90 4.12
CA ALA A 89 15.76 -5.41 2.93
C ALA A 89 14.37 -4.78 2.75
N THR A 90 13.92 -4.73 1.51
CA THR A 90 12.58 -4.24 1.16
C THR A 90 11.57 -5.36 1.26
N ILE A 91 10.46 -5.10 1.94
CA ILE A 91 9.27 -5.95 1.92
C ILE A 91 8.28 -5.37 0.92
N VAL A 92 7.99 -6.13 -0.13
CA VAL A 92 6.99 -5.83 -1.15
C VAL A 92 5.69 -6.53 -0.76
N LEU A 93 4.66 -5.74 -0.44
CA LEU A 93 3.40 -6.18 0.13
C LEU A 93 2.29 -6.27 -0.93
N ASP A 94 1.57 -7.38 -0.94
CA ASP A 94 0.31 -7.59 -1.66
C ASP A 94 -0.63 -8.44 -0.80
N SER A 95 -1.50 -7.81 -0.02
CA SER A 95 -2.22 -8.47 1.06
C SER A 95 -3.60 -7.85 1.33
N SER A 96 -4.55 -8.75 1.57
CA SER A 96 -5.93 -8.42 1.96
C SER A 96 -6.08 -8.08 3.46
N GLY A 97 -4.98 -8.03 4.21
CA GLY A 97 -4.97 -7.85 5.66
C GLY A 97 -5.02 -9.16 6.42
N GLY A 98 -5.71 -9.20 7.57
CA GLY A 98 -5.82 -10.40 8.41
C GLY A 98 -5.80 -10.09 9.90
N SER A 99 -5.19 -10.97 10.69
CA SER A 99 -5.16 -10.88 12.15
C SER A 99 -4.39 -9.66 12.67
N VAL A 100 -5.03 -8.90 13.57
CA VAL A 100 -4.45 -7.69 14.17
C VAL A 100 -3.18 -8.00 14.97
N ASN A 101 -3.24 -8.98 15.86
CA ASN A 101 -2.14 -9.29 16.78
C ASN A 101 -0.95 -9.91 16.04
N ASP A 102 -1.21 -10.71 14.99
CA ASP A 102 -0.16 -11.32 14.19
C ASP A 102 0.50 -10.32 13.25
N ALA A 103 -0.26 -9.38 12.69
CA ALA A 103 0.28 -8.26 11.93
C ALA A 103 1.17 -7.35 12.79
N ILE A 104 0.76 -7.05 14.03
CA ILE A 104 1.60 -6.29 14.98
C ILE A 104 2.92 -7.03 15.25
N THR A 105 2.85 -8.35 15.45
CA THR A 105 4.03 -9.18 15.73
C THR A 105 4.97 -9.20 14.53
N LEU A 106 4.43 -9.48 13.34
CA LEU A 106 5.17 -9.52 12.08
C LEU A 106 5.77 -8.16 11.73
N GLY A 107 5.01 -7.07 11.88
CA GLY A 107 5.49 -5.72 11.66
C GLY A 107 6.63 -5.32 12.61
N ARG A 108 6.59 -5.78 13.88
CA ARG A 108 7.75 -5.60 14.79
C ARG A 108 8.99 -6.36 14.33
N ARG A 109 8.85 -7.51 13.65
CA ARG A 109 9.99 -8.20 13.01
C ARG A 109 10.56 -7.37 11.86
N PHE A 110 9.70 -6.85 10.99
CA PHE A 110 10.13 -5.99 9.87
C PHE A 110 10.86 -4.74 10.38
N ARG A 111 10.29 -4.05 11.38
CA ARG A 111 10.92 -2.89 12.02
C ARG A 111 12.27 -3.23 12.65
N GLY A 112 12.36 -4.38 13.33
CA GLY A 112 13.61 -4.84 13.95
C GLY A 112 14.74 -5.12 12.95
N LEU A 113 14.39 -5.47 11.71
CA LEU A 113 15.34 -5.61 10.60
C LEU A 113 15.74 -4.27 9.96
N GLY A 114 15.11 -3.16 10.36
CA GLY A 114 15.22 -1.88 9.66
C GLY A 114 14.67 -1.95 8.24
N ALA A 115 13.68 -2.82 7.99
CA ALA A 115 13.17 -3.09 6.66
C ALA A 115 12.55 -1.85 6.02
N LEU A 116 12.66 -1.77 4.70
CA LEU A 116 11.91 -0.82 3.87
C LEU A 116 10.61 -1.48 3.44
N THR A 117 9.56 -0.72 3.14
CA THR A 117 8.28 -1.28 2.72
C THR A 117 7.73 -0.57 1.50
N THR A 118 7.09 -1.34 0.63
CA THR A 118 6.34 -0.84 -0.53
C THR A 118 5.19 -1.77 -0.85
N VAL A 119 4.23 -1.27 -1.62
CA VAL A 119 3.13 -2.06 -2.18
C VAL A 119 3.46 -2.43 -3.62
N GLY A 120 3.19 -3.67 -4.03
CA GLY A 120 3.42 -4.12 -5.39
C GLY A 120 3.32 -5.65 -5.55
N THR A 121 3.19 -6.10 -6.79
CA THR A 121 3.23 -7.54 -7.12
C THR A 121 4.58 -7.88 -7.74
N THR A 122 5.27 -8.89 -7.18
CA THR A 122 6.49 -9.42 -7.79
C THR A 122 6.16 -10.15 -9.10
N VAL A 123 6.85 -9.78 -10.19
CA VAL A 123 6.74 -10.46 -11.49
C VAL A 123 8.10 -10.88 -12.02
N ILE A 124 8.12 -11.96 -12.79
CA ILE A 124 9.29 -12.37 -13.59
C ILE A 124 8.99 -12.04 -15.04
N ASN A 125 9.77 -11.13 -15.60
CA ASN A 125 9.69 -10.69 -16.99
C ASN A 125 10.74 -11.43 -17.83
N GLN A 126 10.37 -11.84 -19.04
CA GLN A 126 11.34 -12.33 -20.02
C GLN A 126 11.97 -11.12 -20.72
N THR A 127 13.29 -11.02 -20.69
CA THR A 127 14.05 -9.98 -21.39
C THR A 127 14.99 -10.63 -22.39
N SER A 128 15.53 -9.84 -23.33
CA SER A 128 16.57 -10.30 -24.26
C SER A 128 17.83 -10.82 -23.57
N LYS A 129 18.03 -10.48 -22.29
CA LYS A 129 19.15 -10.91 -21.44
C LYS A 129 18.77 -12.03 -20.46
N GLY A 130 17.58 -12.62 -20.58
CA GLY A 130 17.06 -13.68 -19.70
C GLY A 130 15.91 -13.20 -18.80
N GLN A 131 15.62 -13.97 -17.75
CA GLN A 131 14.54 -13.66 -16.82
C GLN A 131 14.96 -12.56 -15.84
N ARG A 132 14.16 -11.50 -15.71
CA ARG A 132 14.39 -10.41 -14.76
C ARG A 132 13.19 -10.25 -13.85
N ALA A 133 13.43 -10.30 -12.54
CA ALA A 133 12.41 -9.96 -11.57
C ALA A 133 12.15 -8.46 -11.55
N GLY A 134 10.90 -8.06 -11.35
CA GLY A 134 10.50 -6.68 -11.14
C GLY A 134 9.28 -6.59 -10.23
N VAL A 135 8.93 -5.36 -9.86
CA VAL A 135 7.75 -5.08 -9.05
C VAL A 135 6.77 -4.29 -9.91
N ARG A 136 5.55 -4.81 -10.05
CA ARG A 136 4.44 -4.07 -10.65
C ARG A 136 3.72 -3.26 -9.58
N PRO A 137 3.43 -1.97 -9.84
CA PRO A 137 2.85 -1.10 -8.83
C PRO A 137 1.34 -1.33 -8.59
N GLU A 138 0.64 -1.99 -9.53
CA GLU A 138 -0.78 -2.32 -9.37
C GLU A 138 -0.99 -3.49 -8.40
N ALA A 139 -1.05 -3.22 -7.11
CA ALA A 139 -1.26 -4.21 -6.05
C ALA A 139 -2.08 -3.64 -4.89
N TYR A 140 -2.47 -4.51 -3.95
CA TYR A 140 -3.38 -4.17 -2.87
C TYR A 140 -2.71 -4.30 -1.50
N CYS A 141 -2.93 -3.33 -0.63
CA CYS A 141 -2.57 -3.39 0.77
C CYS A 141 -3.76 -2.92 1.60
N GLU A 142 -4.52 -3.89 2.10
CA GLU A 142 -5.81 -3.66 2.75
C GLU A 142 -5.73 -3.95 4.25
N SER A 143 -6.49 -3.21 5.05
CA SER A 143 -6.69 -3.51 6.47
C SER A 143 -5.35 -3.62 7.23
N MET A 144 -5.09 -4.75 7.88
CA MET A 144 -3.85 -5.00 8.61
C MET A 144 -2.57 -5.00 7.75
N CYS A 145 -2.66 -5.12 6.42
CA CYS A 145 -1.50 -4.89 5.55
C CYS A 145 -0.98 -3.45 5.67
N VAL A 146 -1.87 -2.47 5.79
CA VAL A 146 -1.48 -1.05 5.93
C VAL A 146 -0.59 -0.84 7.15
N PHE A 147 -0.83 -1.60 8.21
CA PHE A 147 -0.01 -1.57 9.42
C PHE A 147 1.31 -2.35 9.27
N LEU A 148 1.40 -3.33 8.37
CA LEU A 148 2.69 -3.89 7.95
C LEU A 148 3.48 -2.90 7.09
N LEU A 149 2.82 -2.18 6.17
CA LEU A 149 3.43 -1.10 5.39
C LEU A 149 4.01 -0.03 6.33
N LEU A 150 3.25 0.37 7.36
CA LEU A 150 3.69 1.33 8.38
C LEU A 150 4.98 0.90 9.11
N SER A 151 5.24 -0.40 9.23
CA SER A 151 6.40 -0.93 9.96
C SER A 151 7.75 -0.61 9.32
N GLY A 152 7.76 -0.26 8.03
CA GLY A 152 8.97 0.14 7.32
C GLY A 152 9.62 1.37 7.94
N THR A 153 10.95 1.46 7.82
CA THR A 153 11.73 2.66 8.18
C THR A 153 11.70 3.70 7.07
N THR A 154 11.67 3.24 5.82
CA THR A 154 11.34 4.03 4.62
C THR A 154 10.18 3.35 3.90
N ARG A 155 9.19 4.15 3.50
CA ARG A 155 7.93 3.68 2.97
C ARG A 155 7.59 4.43 1.68
N TYR A 156 7.35 3.68 0.63
CA TYR A 156 6.92 4.19 -0.67
C TYR A 156 5.63 3.49 -1.06
N VAL A 157 4.70 4.24 -1.61
CA VAL A 157 3.45 3.73 -2.15
C VAL A 157 3.37 4.19 -3.60
N PRO A 158 3.32 3.30 -4.59
CA PRO A 158 3.08 3.68 -5.98
C PRO A 158 1.71 4.35 -6.17
N GLU A 159 1.58 5.22 -7.17
CA GLU A 159 0.30 5.90 -7.47
C GLU A 159 -0.83 4.92 -7.85
N SER A 160 -0.49 3.80 -8.51
CA SER A 160 -1.46 2.78 -8.92
C SER A 160 -1.68 1.67 -7.89
N ALA A 161 -1.07 1.78 -6.71
CA ALA A 161 -1.31 0.85 -5.60
C ALA A 161 -2.59 1.23 -4.86
N HIS A 162 -3.31 0.21 -4.38
CA HIS A 162 -4.53 0.39 -3.61
C HIS A 162 -4.25 0.19 -2.12
N VAL A 163 -4.31 1.25 -1.34
CA VAL A 163 -4.06 1.24 0.11
C VAL A 163 -5.34 1.60 0.82
N ARG A 164 -5.92 0.61 1.50
CA ARG A 164 -7.31 0.68 1.94
C ARG A 164 -7.47 0.30 3.41
N VAL A 165 -8.29 1.04 4.13
CA VAL A 165 -8.51 0.85 5.57
C VAL A 165 -9.98 0.62 5.89
N HIS A 166 -10.20 -0.06 7.02
CA HIS A 166 -11.51 -0.24 7.63
C HIS A 166 -11.36 -0.47 9.14
N GLN A 167 -12.47 -0.45 9.87
CA GLN A 167 -12.50 -0.66 11.32
C GLN A 167 -12.09 -2.09 11.65
N ILE A 168 -11.41 -2.34 12.76
CA ILE A 168 -11.16 -3.73 13.18
C ILE A 168 -12.46 -4.38 13.72
N TRP A 169 -12.69 -5.63 13.39
CA TRP A 169 -13.83 -6.42 13.88
C TRP A 169 -13.44 -7.88 14.13
N MET A 170 -14.37 -8.62 14.72
CA MET A 170 -14.22 -10.04 15.00
C MET A 170 -14.33 -10.87 13.71
N GLY A 171 -13.22 -11.54 13.34
CA GLY A 171 -13.14 -12.26 12.06
C GLY A 171 -14.17 -13.39 11.89
N ASP A 172 -14.61 -14.02 12.98
CA ASP A 172 -15.66 -15.06 12.97
C ASP A 172 -17.06 -14.53 12.62
N ARG A 173 -17.22 -13.20 12.54
CA ARG A 173 -18.45 -12.49 12.15
C ARG A 173 -18.27 -11.66 10.89
N ALA A 174 -17.16 -11.83 10.16
CA ALA A 174 -16.83 -10.99 9.00
C ALA A 174 -17.84 -11.08 7.85
N ASP A 175 -18.48 -12.24 7.65
CA ASP A 175 -19.40 -12.47 6.54
C ASP A 175 -20.75 -11.73 6.70
N ASP A 176 -21.18 -11.47 7.94
CA ASP A 176 -22.39 -10.69 8.25
C ASP A 176 -22.22 -9.89 9.55
N ALA A 177 -21.25 -8.99 9.54
CA ALA A 177 -20.94 -8.16 10.69
C ALA A 177 -22.10 -7.22 11.08
N ARG A 178 -22.99 -6.88 10.14
CA ARG A 178 -24.13 -5.97 10.37
C ARG A 178 -25.24 -6.64 11.20
N ALA A 179 -25.50 -7.93 10.99
CA ALA A 179 -26.51 -8.67 11.75
C ALA A 179 -25.98 -9.32 13.03
N ALA A 180 -24.67 -9.25 13.27
CA ALA A 180 -24.03 -9.95 14.38
C ALA A 180 -24.32 -9.30 15.75
N ASN A 181 -24.45 -10.14 16.78
CA ASN A 181 -24.50 -9.71 18.18
C ASN A 181 -23.09 -9.75 18.81
N TYR A 182 -22.83 -8.77 19.67
CA TYR A 182 -21.58 -8.63 20.42
C TYR A 182 -21.84 -8.67 21.92
N THR A 183 -21.10 -9.53 22.62
CA THR A 183 -21.09 -9.60 24.08
C THR A 183 -20.18 -8.51 24.67
N ALA A 184 -20.29 -8.26 25.98
CA ALA A 184 -19.35 -7.39 26.68
C ALA A 184 -17.90 -7.88 26.54
N GLN A 185 -17.69 -9.20 26.51
CA GLN A 185 -16.38 -9.82 26.29
C GLN A 185 -15.86 -9.54 24.88
N ASP A 186 -16.73 -9.63 23.87
CA ASP A 186 -16.36 -9.31 22.48
C ASP A 186 -15.92 -7.85 22.36
N MET A 187 -16.69 -6.92 22.95
CA MET A 187 -16.35 -5.49 22.93
C MET A 187 -15.00 -5.23 23.62
N MET A 188 -14.77 -5.85 24.78
CA MET A 188 -13.51 -5.69 25.52
C MET A 188 -12.30 -6.19 24.71
N ILE A 189 -12.45 -7.27 23.94
CA ILE A 189 -11.40 -7.76 23.04
C ILE A 189 -11.12 -6.75 21.92
N VAL A 190 -12.16 -6.21 21.28
CA VAL A 190 -12.00 -5.19 20.23
C VAL A 190 -11.32 -3.94 20.77
N GLU A 191 -11.80 -3.39 21.89
CA GLU A 191 -11.21 -2.19 22.52
C GLU A 191 -9.74 -2.39 22.90
N ARG A 192 -9.39 -3.57 23.45
CA ARG A 192 -8.01 -3.92 23.77
C ARG A 192 -7.15 -3.98 22.51
N ASP A 193 -7.65 -4.58 21.44
CA ASP A 193 -6.91 -4.74 20.20
C ASP A 193 -6.76 -3.38 19.48
N ILE A 194 -7.75 -2.47 19.58
CA ILE A 194 -7.63 -1.06 19.18
C ILE A 194 -6.50 -0.38 19.98
N GLY A 195 -6.46 -0.54 21.29
CA GLY A 195 -5.41 0.05 22.13
C GLY A 195 -4.00 -0.44 21.77
N ARG A 196 -3.87 -1.74 21.45
CA ARG A 196 -2.59 -2.32 20.98
C ARG A 196 -2.19 -1.79 19.61
N LEU A 197 -3.16 -1.71 18.69
CA LEU A 197 -2.95 -1.16 17.36
C LEU A 197 -2.56 0.31 17.44
N ALA A 198 -3.19 1.08 18.32
CA ALA A 198 -2.87 2.47 18.55
C ALA A 198 -1.43 2.65 19.02
N LYS A 199 -1.01 1.90 20.05
CA LYS A 199 0.38 1.90 20.51
C LYS A 199 1.34 1.50 19.38
N TYR A 200 1.00 0.46 18.62
CA TYR A 200 1.81 0.02 17.50
C TYR A 200 1.97 1.11 16.44
N THR A 201 0.90 1.81 16.06
CA THR A 201 0.93 2.92 15.10
C THR A 201 1.96 3.97 15.52
N PHE A 202 1.91 4.41 16.78
CA PHE A 202 2.88 5.39 17.30
C PHE A 202 4.31 4.83 17.38
N ASP A 203 4.49 3.58 17.86
CA ASP A 203 5.80 2.91 17.88
C ASP A 203 6.42 2.83 16.46
N MET A 204 5.57 2.72 15.42
CA MET A 204 5.98 2.69 14.01
C MET A 204 6.10 4.07 13.35
N GLY A 205 5.86 5.15 14.10
CA GLY A 205 5.93 6.53 13.61
C GLY A 205 4.74 6.95 12.75
N GLY A 206 3.62 6.22 12.79
CA GLY A 206 2.36 6.62 12.16
C GLY A 206 1.66 7.72 12.94
N ALA A 207 0.77 8.45 12.26
CA ALA A 207 -0.08 9.46 12.89
C ALA A 207 -1.38 8.86 13.43
N GLY A 208 -1.99 9.55 14.40
CA GLY A 208 -3.30 9.18 14.95
C GLY A 208 -4.41 9.16 13.89
N ASP A 209 -4.26 9.97 12.83
CA ASP A 209 -5.17 10.03 11.68
C ASP A 209 -5.34 8.67 11.01
N LEU A 210 -4.31 7.82 10.98
CA LEU A 210 -4.42 6.48 10.39
C LEU A 210 -5.45 5.63 11.13
N LEU A 211 -5.41 5.67 12.46
CA LEU A 211 -6.36 4.96 13.30
C LEU A 211 -7.75 5.59 13.19
N SER A 212 -7.83 6.92 13.14
CA SER A 212 -9.10 7.62 12.98
C SER A 212 -9.79 7.23 11.68
N LEU A 213 -9.08 7.26 10.55
CA LEU A 213 -9.59 6.89 9.23
C LEU A 213 -9.99 5.41 9.16
N ALA A 214 -9.16 4.53 9.73
CA ALA A 214 -9.50 3.11 9.78
C ALA A 214 -10.77 2.88 10.60
N LEU A 215 -10.84 3.40 11.83
CA LEU A 215 -11.95 3.16 12.74
C LEU A 215 -13.26 3.87 12.36
N SER A 216 -13.23 4.83 11.43
CA SER A 216 -14.44 5.49 10.92
C SER A 216 -15.18 4.70 9.84
N VAL A 217 -14.59 3.64 9.30
CA VAL A 217 -15.14 2.88 8.18
C VAL A 217 -15.69 1.54 8.70
N PRO A 218 -17.01 1.40 8.82
CA PRO A 218 -17.60 0.22 9.44
C PRO A 218 -17.48 -1.04 8.54
N PRO A 219 -17.60 -2.25 9.11
CA PRO A 219 -17.39 -3.51 8.39
C PRO A 219 -18.25 -3.76 7.14
N TRP A 220 -19.44 -3.17 7.09
CA TRP A 220 -20.41 -3.40 6.02
C TRP A 220 -20.33 -2.37 4.90
N GLU A 221 -19.40 -1.42 4.99
CA GLU A 221 -19.12 -0.44 3.95
C GLU A 221 -17.92 -0.87 3.10
N GLU A 222 -17.79 -0.26 1.92
CA GLU A 222 -16.59 -0.44 1.11
C GLU A 222 -15.38 0.12 1.86
N LEU A 223 -14.22 -0.52 1.70
CA LEU A 223 -13.00 -0.05 2.33
C LEU A 223 -12.64 1.34 1.80
N HIS A 224 -12.22 2.23 2.71
CA HIS A 224 -11.78 3.57 2.35
C HIS A 224 -10.41 3.50 1.68
N GLU A 225 -10.32 3.98 0.45
CA GLU A 225 -9.09 4.16 -0.30
C GLU A 225 -8.40 5.46 0.12
N LEU A 226 -7.18 5.34 0.65
CA LEU A 226 -6.42 6.47 1.11
C LEU A 226 -5.92 7.29 -0.10
N SER A 227 -6.29 8.57 -0.12
CA SER A 227 -5.72 9.54 -1.04
C SER A 227 -4.22 9.76 -0.80
N ARG A 228 -3.51 10.35 -1.77
CA ARG A 228 -2.09 10.72 -1.58
C ARG A 228 -1.86 11.64 -0.38
N ASP A 229 -2.79 12.55 -0.12
CA ASP A 229 -2.67 13.45 1.03
C ASP A 229 -2.89 12.71 2.35
N GLU A 230 -3.84 11.77 2.42
CA GLU A 230 -4.02 10.91 3.58
C GLU A 230 -2.82 9.99 3.80
N LEU A 231 -2.24 9.42 2.74
CA LEU A 231 -1.01 8.62 2.84
C LEU A 231 0.16 9.41 3.44
N ARG A 232 0.27 10.71 3.13
CA ARG A 232 1.28 11.59 3.76
C ARG A 232 0.91 11.96 5.19
N LEU A 233 -0.35 12.36 5.42
CA LEU A 233 -0.86 12.76 6.74
C LEU A 233 -0.70 11.64 7.76
N THR A 234 -1.02 10.41 7.37
CA THR A 234 -0.89 9.20 8.19
C THR A 234 0.55 8.72 8.36
N ASN A 235 1.48 9.35 7.64
CA ASN A 235 2.88 8.96 7.53
C ASN A 235 3.04 7.54 6.96
N LEU A 236 2.23 7.12 6.01
CA LEU A 236 2.43 5.86 5.26
C LEU A 236 3.38 6.04 4.08
N VAL A 237 3.58 7.27 3.61
CA VAL A 237 4.57 7.64 2.59
C VAL A 237 5.63 8.53 3.22
N THR A 238 6.90 8.10 3.15
CA THR A 238 8.05 8.89 3.63
C THR A 238 9.00 9.28 2.50
N THR A 239 8.81 8.72 1.31
CA THR A 239 9.55 9.07 0.10
C THR A 239 8.61 8.92 -1.11
N GLU A 240 8.82 9.77 -2.11
CA GLU A 240 8.16 9.68 -3.42
C GLU A 240 9.04 8.96 -4.45
N GLU A 241 10.27 8.60 -4.07
CA GLU A 241 11.25 7.99 -4.97
C GLU A 241 11.27 6.47 -4.81
N VAL A 242 10.87 5.75 -5.85
CA VAL A 242 10.92 4.27 -5.86
C VAL A 242 12.34 3.73 -5.63
N ALA A 243 13.36 4.50 -6.05
CA ALA A 243 14.77 4.12 -5.90
C ALA A 243 15.25 4.07 -4.44
N ASP A 244 14.53 4.72 -3.52
CA ASP A 244 14.84 4.69 -2.09
C ASP A 244 14.43 3.37 -1.44
N VAL A 245 13.45 2.67 -2.01
CA VAL A 245 12.93 1.40 -1.47
C VAL A 245 13.22 0.21 -2.38
N LEU A 246 13.44 0.38 -3.67
CA LEU A 246 13.63 -0.71 -4.59
C LEU A 246 14.88 -0.49 -5.43
N PRO A 247 15.54 -1.59 -5.83
CA PRO A 247 16.62 -1.50 -6.80
C PRO A 247 16.19 -0.82 -8.10
N PRO A 248 17.10 -0.07 -8.76
CA PRO A 248 16.85 0.45 -10.09
C PRO A 248 16.38 -0.66 -11.03
N GLN A 249 15.17 -0.50 -11.54
CA GLN A 249 14.65 -1.32 -12.62
C GLN A 249 15.14 -0.68 -13.92
N ASP A 250 15.82 -1.43 -14.81
CA ASP A 250 16.28 -0.92 -16.12
C ASP A 250 15.12 -0.55 -17.08
N ASN A 251 13.89 -0.46 -16.59
CA ASN A 251 12.71 -0.11 -17.33
C ASN A 251 12.47 1.40 -17.30
N ALA A 252 13.46 2.14 -17.79
CA ALA A 252 13.28 3.49 -18.29
C ALA A 252 13.99 3.59 -19.63
N ALA A 253 13.41 2.97 -20.66
CA ALA A 253 13.57 3.47 -22.02
C ALA A 253 12.78 4.79 -22.17
N THR A 254 13.06 5.76 -21.30
CA THR A 254 12.87 7.16 -21.64
C THR A 254 14.22 7.57 -22.21
N VAL A 255 14.38 7.38 -23.52
CA VAL A 255 15.50 7.98 -24.24
C VAL A 255 15.46 9.47 -23.89
N PRO A 256 16.48 10.04 -23.22
CA PRO A 256 16.56 11.49 -23.16
C PRO A 256 16.74 11.91 -24.62
N VAL A 257 15.73 12.59 -25.18
CA VAL A 257 15.88 13.31 -26.42
C VAL A 257 16.99 14.32 -26.13
N ALA A 258 18.21 13.98 -26.55
CA ALA A 258 19.32 14.89 -26.48
C ALA A 258 18.91 16.12 -27.27
N ASP A 259 18.80 17.26 -26.58
CA ASP A 259 18.66 18.57 -27.20
C ASP A 259 19.77 18.69 -28.24
N ALA A 260 19.36 18.61 -29.51
CA ALA A 260 20.19 18.92 -30.64
C ALA A 260 20.54 20.41 -30.53
N LYS A 261 21.68 20.67 -29.89
CA LYS A 261 22.32 21.97 -29.76
C LYS A 261 22.47 22.58 -31.15
N THR A 262 21.51 23.42 -31.53
CA THR A 262 21.57 24.17 -32.78
C THR A 262 22.71 25.17 -32.61
N LYS A 263 23.81 24.96 -33.35
CA LYS A 263 24.93 25.90 -33.41
C LYS A 263 24.41 27.25 -33.90
N PRO A 264 24.62 28.37 -33.19
CA PRO A 264 24.43 29.67 -33.79
C PRO A 264 25.60 29.94 -34.73
N ASN A 265 25.26 30.30 -35.96
CA ASN A 265 26.19 30.73 -36.99
C ASN A 265 26.88 32.02 -36.51
N GLN A 266 28.21 32.02 -36.50
CA GLN A 266 29.00 33.21 -36.16
C GLN A 266 28.94 34.18 -37.33
N ASP A 267 28.25 35.30 -37.15
CA ASP A 267 28.50 36.50 -37.96
C ASP A 267 29.24 37.56 -37.14
N ARG A 268 30.21 38.11 -37.82
CA ARG A 268 31.38 38.82 -37.35
C ARG A 268 31.11 40.32 -37.44
N PHE A 269 31.06 41.02 -36.31
CA PHE A 269 31.34 42.46 -36.28
C PHE A 269 32.12 42.84 -35.02
N ALA A 270 33.27 43.46 -35.26
CA ALA A 270 34.14 44.08 -34.27
C ALA A 270 33.66 45.51 -33.99
N THR A 271 33.77 45.98 -32.74
CA THR A 271 34.70 47.05 -32.33
C THR A 271 34.58 47.42 -30.84
N SER A 272 35.77 47.56 -30.24
CA SER A 272 36.22 48.52 -29.22
C SER A 272 35.58 48.60 -27.83
N ALA A 273 36.49 48.52 -26.85
CA ALA A 273 36.36 48.87 -25.45
C ALA A 273 35.92 50.31 -25.19
N ALA A 274 35.24 50.52 -24.06
CA ALA A 274 35.38 51.71 -23.23
C ALA A 274 35.04 51.35 -21.78
N GLU A 275 35.91 51.81 -20.88
CA GLU A 275 35.86 51.69 -19.43
C GLU A 275 34.72 52.51 -18.81
N GLY A 276 34.31 52.13 -17.60
CA GLY A 276 33.38 52.90 -16.78
C GLY A 276 33.20 52.24 -15.41
N GLU A 277 34.11 52.54 -14.48
CA GLU A 277 33.95 52.30 -13.04
C GLU A 277 32.74 53.06 -12.49
N THR A 278 31.99 52.47 -11.55
CA THR A 278 31.51 53.15 -10.33
C THR A 278 30.85 52.16 -9.34
N THR A 279 31.58 51.91 -8.25
CA THR A 279 31.19 51.97 -6.82
C THR A 279 29.94 51.22 -6.27
N ALA A 280 30.24 50.26 -5.38
CA ALA A 280 29.68 49.95 -4.04
C ALA A 280 28.42 50.73 -3.55
N GLN A 281 27.46 50.23 -2.73
CA GLN A 281 27.28 49.06 -1.87
C GLN A 281 25.81 49.11 -1.29
N PRO A 282 25.36 48.31 -0.28
CA PRO A 282 24.08 47.60 -0.27
C PRO A 282 22.99 48.16 0.68
N ALA A 283 21.76 47.64 0.58
CA ALA A 283 20.69 47.78 1.57
C ALA A 283 19.69 46.62 1.40
N LYS A 284 19.02 46.03 2.39
CA LYS A 284 19.02 46.13 3.86
C LYS A 284 18.29 44.86 4.34
N SER A 285 18.81 44.24 5.39
CA SER A 285 18.12 43.28 6.24
C SER A 285 17.04 43.97 7.07
N ILE A 286 15.88 43.33 7.22
CA ILE A 286 14.94 43.62 8.32
C ILE A 286 14.60 42.30 9.00
N SER A 287 15.05 42.20 10.24
CA SER A 287 14.64 41.23 11.25
C SER A 287 13.45 41.81 12.00
N THR A 288 12.40 41.02 12.24
CA THR A 288 11.39 41.34 13.26
C THR A 288 11.10 40.12 14.12
N LYS A 289 11.53 40.27 15.36
CA LYS A 289 11.21 39.61 16.64
C LYS A 289 9.93 38.75 16.76
N THR A 290 10.16 37.62 17.41
CA THR A 290 9.37 36.84 18.38
C THR A 290 8.21 37.54 19.10
N ALA A 291 7.10 36.82 19.26
CA ALA A 291 6.15 37.00 20.36
C ALA A 291 5.92 35.64 21.05
N GLU A 292 6.20 35.61 22.35
CA GLU A 292 5.98 34.49 23.27
C GLU A 292 4.53 34.39 23.75
N ALA A 293 4.26 33.23 24.36
CA ALA A 293 3.01 32.73 24.89
C ALA A 293 2.36 33.58 26.00
N LEU A 294 1.02 33.53 26.06
CA LEU A 294 0.25 33.82 27.26
C LEU A 294 -0.23 32.52 27.92
N VAL A 295 0.10 32.37 29.20
CA VAL A 295 -0.46 31.38 30.14
C VAL A 295 -1.67 31.99 30.83
N PRO A 296 -2.79 31.27 31.02
CA PRO A 296 -3.78 31.61 32.03
C PRO A 296 -3.54 30.80 33.31
N THR A 297 -3.21 31.49 34.40
CA THR A 297 -3.16 30.99 35.77
C THR A 297 -4.54 31.09 36.45
N GLY A 298 -4.90 30.04 37.19
CA GLY A 298 -5.58 30.18 38.50
C GLY A 298 -7.10 30.06 38.54
N GLY A 299 -7.59 28.89 38.93
CA GLY A 299 -8.94 28.68 39.45
C GLY A 299 -8.96 27.50 40.42
N SER A 300 -8.66 27.76 41.70
CA SER A 300 -8.71 26.80 42.81
C SER A 300 -10.16 26.48 43.20
N ALA A 301 -10.55 25.20 43.12
CA ALA A 301 -11.81 24.71 43.67
C ALA A 301 -11.56 23.85 44.93
N THR A 302 -12.29 24.21 45.98
CA THR A 302 -12.29 23.67 47.35
C THR A 302 -12.76 22.20 47.41
N PRO A 303 -12.20 21.34 48.27
CA PRO A 303 -12.70 19.97 48.45
C PRO A 303 -13.98 19.93 49.31
N PRO A 304 -14.89 18.97 49.07
CA PRO A 304 -16.11 18.80 49.85
C PRO A 304 -15.85 18.23 51.26
N PRO A 305 -16.72 18.53 52.25
CA PRO A 305 -16.53 18.12 53.63
C PRO A 305 -16.78 16.61 53.85
N ALA A 306 -15.96 16.03 54.72
CA ALA A 306 -16.05 14.65 55.19
C ALA A 306 -17.36 14.40 55.96
N GLN A 307 -18.05 13.29 55.65
CA GLN A 307 -19.13 12.77 56.49
C GLN A 307 -18.56 11.88 57.61
N PRO A 308 -19.07 11.99 58.85
CA PRO A 308 -18.73 11.07 59.93
C PRO A 308 -19.50 9.76 59.80
N GLY A 309 -18.79 8.65 60.01
CA GLY A 309 -19.34 7.30 59.91
C GLY A 309 -20.36 6.96 61.00
N LYS A 310 -21.24 6.04 60.62
CA LYS A 310 -21.82 4.95 61.42
C LYS A 310 -22.17 3.81 60.48
#